data_AF-A0A7S1Y348-F1
#
_entry.id   AF-A0A7S1Y348-F1
#
_cell.length_a   1.000
_cell.length_b   1.000
_cell.length_c   1.000
_cell.angle_alpha   90.00
_cell.angle_beta   90.00
_cell.angle_gamma   90.00
#
_symmetry.space_group_name_H-M   'P 1'
#
loop_
_entity.id
_entity.type
_entity.pdbx_description
1 polymer ?
#
loop_
_entity_poly.entity_id
_entity_poly.type
_entity_poly.pdbx_seq_one_letter_code
_entity_poly.pdbx_strand_id
1 'polypeptide(L)'
;VHIARFDHFCGWLHNPIGEENYRWFLSFLFVHVCMCCYGTVICALLFQGEVRERDLWNATFYNVQTGEELKADWYMIFNFMMQRNGVVGGVMALMAVMTVTLGLFFGWHVWIASRGLTTNETAKWDQVRKFHKKEMKRYEEALKNGTVAARHEEASKLLVTDITDGDVTCTGGSAPTADDTKSGEANKDTDDQVVYDPGPMPKNIYNLGFVENWKDIIWPRSLRPEALERYRTTPPYVPKPRASPKRETNKTK
;
A
#
# COMPACT_ATOMS: atom_id res chain seq x y z
N VAL A 1 -1.46 5.94 -19.36
CA VAL A 1 -0.09 5.38 -19.36
C VAL A 1 -0.10 4.13 -18.51
N HIS A 2 0.31 2.99 -19.04
CA HIS A 2 0.46 1.77 -18.24
C HIS A 2 1.83 1.79 -17.56
N ILE A 3 1.85 1.52 -16.26
CA ILE A 3 3.09 1.49 -15.46
C ILE A 3 3.37 0.03 -15.10
N ALA A 4 4.55 -0.45 -15.48
CA ALA A 4 5.01 -1.78 -15.11
C ALA A 4 5.09 -1.92 -13.58
N ARG A 5 4.51 -3.00 -13.06
CA ARG A 5 4.48 -3.32 -11.62
C ARG A 5 4.08 -2.13 -10.74
N PHE A 6 2.95 -1.51 -11.08
CA PHE A 6 2.43 -0.34 -10.37
C PHE A 6 2.25 -0.61 -8.87
N ASP A 7 2.79 0.30 -8.05
CA ASP A 7 2.65 0.27 -6.59
C ASP A 7 1.52 1.20 -6.13
N HIS A 8 1.70 2.51 -6.34
CA HIS A 8 0.72 3.55 -6.03
C HIS A 8 1.05 4.86 -6.76
N PHE A 9 0.10 5.79 -6.79
CA PHE A 9 0.36 7.17 -7.18
C PHE A 9 0.78 7.98 -5.95
N CYS A 10 2.01 8.46 -5.91
CA CYS A 10 2.51 9.25 -4.79
C CYS A 10 2.19 10.72 -5.02
N GLY A 11 1.20 11.26 -4.28
CA GLY A 11 0.81 12.67 -4.37
C GLY A 11 1.95 13.64 -4.02
N TRP A 12 2.86 13.23 -3.12
CA TRP A 12 4.00 14.04 -2.67
C TRP A 12 5.06 14.22 -3.76
N LEU A 13 5.29 13.18 -4.56
CA LEU A 13 6.24 13.21 -5.68
C LEU A 13 5.58 13.60 -6.99
N HIS A 14 4.24 13.73 -7.00
CA HIS A 14 3.43 13.95 -8.19
C HIS A 14 3.77 12.97 -9.33
N ASN A 15 4.06 11.70 -8.99
CA ASN A 15 4.55 10.70 -9.93
C ASN A 15 4.04 9.30 -9.53
N PRO A 16 3.59 8.45 -10.48
CA PRO A 16 3.34 7.04 -10.21
C PRO A 16 4.63 6.30 -9.82
N ILE A 17 4.55 5.51 -8.76
CA ILE A 17 5.63 4.62 -8.31
C ILE A 17 5.35 3.22 -8.85
N GLY A 18 6.34 2.62 -9.50
CA GLY A 18 6.31 1.30 -10.13
C GLY A 18 7.71 0.69 -10.21
N GLU A 19 7.88 -0.31 -11.08
CA GLU A 19 9.08 -1.17 -11.11
C GLU A 19 10.42 -0.40 -11.09
N GLU A 20 10.60 0.58 -11.98
CA GLU A 20 11.91 1.18 -12.21
C GLU A 20 12.31 2.24 -11.17
N ASN A 21 11.33 2.96 -10.62
CA ASN A 21 11.53 4.05 -9.68
C ASN A 21 11.33 3.66 -8.21
N TYR A 22 10.81 2.45 -7.93
CA TYR A 22 10.56 1.99 -6.56
C TYR A 22 11.81 2.02 -5.67
N ARG A 23 12.99 1.66 -6.20
CA ARG A 23 14.25 1.71 -5.42
C ARG A 23 14.62 3.13 -4.98
N TRP A 24 14.37 4.12 -5.84
CA TRP A 24 14.66 5.53 -5.54
C TRP A 24 13.66 6.06 -4.53
N PHE A 25 12.40 5.65 -4.62
CA PHE A 25 11.39 5.94 -3.63
C PHE A 25 11.77 5.38 -2.24
N LEU A 26 12.21 4.12 -2.16
CA LEU A 26 12.68 3.53 -0.90
C LEU A 26 13.88 4.28 -0.31
N SER A 27 14.87 4.61 -1.14
CA SER A 27 16.03 5.41 -0.73
C SER A 27 15.62 6.81 -0.26
N PHE A 28 14.67 7.45 -0.97
CA PHE A 28 14.10 8.73 -0.59
C PHE A 28 13.45 8.66 0.80
N LEU A 29 12.62 7.66 1.08
CA LEU A 29 12.02 7.45 2.41
C LEU A 29 13.11 7.26 3.47
N PHE A 30 14.08 6.39 3.22
CA PHE A 30 15.15 6.09 4.17
C PHE A 30 15.93 7.35 4.56
N VAL A 31 16.40 8.11 3.56
CA VAL A 31 17.15 9.36 3.81
C VAL A 31 16.31 10.38 4.57
N HIS A 32 15.01 10.49 4.28
CA HIS A 32 14.13 11.42 5.01
C HIS A 32 13.93 11.00 6.47
N VAL A 33 13.75 9.72 6.73
CA VAL A 33 13.67 9.19 8.11
C VAL A 33 14.97 9.50 8.86
N CYS A 34 16.13 9.27 8.25
CA CYS A 34 17.43 9.58 8.85
C CYS A 34 17.61 11.09 9.11
N MET A 35 17.26 11.94 8.13
CA MET A 35 17.35 13.40 8.26
C MET A 35 16.44 13.93 9.38
N CYS A 36 15.18 13.50 9.43
CA CYS A 36 14.24 13.91 10.48
C CYS A 36 14.71 13.42 11.85
N CYS A 37 15.15 12.16 11.96
CA CYS A 37 15.66 11.59 13.21
C CYS A 37 16.88 12.37 13.70
N TYR A 38 17.83 12.64 12.81
CA TYR A 38 19.02 13.45 13.09
C TYR A 38 18.63 14.85 13.57
N GLY A 39 17.70 15.51 12.87
CA GLY A 39 17.18 16.82 13.27
C GLY A 39 16.57 16.81 14.67
N THR A 40 15.75 15.80 15.00
CA THR A 40 15.18 15.62 16.33
C THR A 40 16.26 15.44 17.40
N VAL A 41 17.28 14.62 17.14
CA VAL A 41 18.40 14.41 18.08
C VAL A 41 19.18 15.70 18.32
N ILE A 42 19.53 16.44 17.27
CA ILE A 42 20.26 17.71 17.39
C ILE A 42 19.44 18.74 18.17
N CYS A 43 18.13 18.88 17.87
CA CYS A 43 17.28 19.78 18.64
C CYS A 43 17.18 19.35 20.11
N ALA A 44 17.05 18.06 20.41
CA ALA A 44 17.00 17.56 21.77
C ALA A 44 18.31 17.84 22.53
N LEU A 45 19.46 17.67 21.89
CA LEU A 45 20.77 18.00 22.47
C LEU A 45 20.90 19.52 22.72
N LEU A 46 20.39 20.36 21.82
CA LEU A 46 20.37 21.81 22.00
C LEU A 46 19.51 22.20 23.22
N PHE A 47 18.32 21.60 23.37
CA PHE A 47 17.48 21.79 24.54
C PHE A 47 18.16 21.35 25.83
N GLN A 48 18.85 20.21 25.81
CA GLN A 48 19.62 19.74 26.98
C GLN A 48 20.78 20.68 27.32
N GLY A 49 21.44 21.27 26.32
CA GLY A 49 22.49 22.28 26.49
C GLY A 49 21.98 23.53 27.20
N GLU A 50 20.88 24.10 26.70
CA GLU A 50 20.23 25.28 27.31
C GLU A 50 19.77 25.02 28.74
N VAL A 51 19.21 23.82 28.99
CA VAL A 51 18.77 23.41 30.33
C VAL A 51 19.95 23.37 31.31
N ARG A 52 21.11 22.89 30.86
CA ARG A 52 22.33 22.80 31.67
C ARG A 52 22.99 24.16 31.89
N GLU A 53 23.10 24.99 30.84
CA GLU A 53 23.77 26.30 30.91
C GLU A 53 23.07 27.26 31.87
N ARG A 54 21.74 27.19 31.93
CA ARG A 54 20.92 28.06 32.80
C ARG A 54 20.63 27.44 34.17
N ASP A 55 21.19 26.26 34.45
CA ASP A 55 20.97 25.49 35.67
C ASP A 55 19.48 25.38 36.06
N LEU A 56 18.63 25.13 35.06
CA LEU A 56 17.17 25.15 35.20
C LEU A 56 16.65 24.12 36.21
N TRP A 57 17.44 23.10 36.53
CA TRP A 57 17.11 22.09 37.54
C TRP A 57 17.24 22.61 38.98
N ASN A 58 18.10 23.60 39.21
CA ASN A 58 18.25 24.25 40.52
C ASN A 58 17.58 25.63 40.58
N ALA A 59 17.07 26.13 39.45
CA ALA A 59 16.37 27.40 39.39
C ALA A 59 15.07 27.38 40.22
N THR A 60 14.86 28.42 41.02
CA THR A 60 13.60 28.67 41.73
C THR A 60 12.64 29.43 40.83
N PHE A 61 11.42 28.88 40.66
CA PHE A 61 10.36 29.54 39.92
C PHE A 61 9.39 30.20 40.91
N TYR A 62 8.98 31.44 40.63
CA TYR A 62 8.04 32.17 41.48
C TYR A 62 6.62 32.12 40.91
N ASN A 63 5.65 31.74 41.74
CA ASN A 63 4.24 31.85 41.37
C ASN A 63 3.75 33.28 41.61
N VAL A 64 3.34 33.97 40.53
CA VAL A 64 2.89 35.38 40.59
C VAL A 64 1.63 35.58 41.45
N GLN A 65 0.81 34.54 41.66
CA GLN A 65 -0.45 34.63 42.40
C GLN A 65 -0.31 34.26 43.89
N THR A 66 0.56 33.30 44.24
CA THR A 66 0.73 32.84 45.62
C THR A 66 2.05 33.28 46.26
N GLY A 67 3.01 33.79 45.49
CA GLY A 67 4.32 34.23 45.97
C GLY A 67 5.24 33.10 46.43
N GLU A 68 4.82 31.83 46.28
CA GLU A 68 5.60 30.67 46.73
C GLU A 68 6.74 30.34 45.75
N GLU A 69 7.87 29.94 46.31
CA GLU A 69 9.02 29.39 45.58
C GLU A 69 8.76 27.92 45.24
N LEU A 70 8.62 27.64 43.95
CA LEU A 70 8.45 26.30 43.43
C LEU A 70 9.79 25.78 42.91
N LYS A 71 10.13 24.56 43.31
CA LYS A 71 11.25 23.84 42.69
C LYS A 71 10.90 23.52 41.24
N ALA A 72 11.94 23.47 40.41
CA ALA A 72 11.81 23.18 38.99
C ALA A 72 11.15 21.81 38.75
N ASP A 73 9.94 21.82 38.20
CA ASP A 73 9.29 20.64 37.66
C ASP A 73 9.61 20.49 36.17
N TRP A 74 9.66 19.26 35.66
CA TRP A 74 9.93 18.95 34.26
C TRP A 74 8.94 19.69 33.33
N TYR A 75 7.66 19.75 33.71
CA TYR A 75 6.65 20.44 32.91
C TYR A 75 6.87 21.96 32.90
N MET A 76 7.36 22.52 34.00
CA MET A 76 7.72 23.93 34.14
C MET A 76 8.89 24.30 33.22
N ILE A 77 9.95 23.49 33.26
CA ILE A 77 11.13 23.64 32.39
C ILE A 77 10.71 23.50 30.93
N PHE A 78 9.90 22.49 30.60
CA PHE A 78 9.42 22.28 29.24
C PHE A 78 8.62 23.49 28.72
N ASN A 79 7.65 23.99 29.48
CA ASN A 79 6.88 25.18 29.08
C ASN A 79 7.76 26.42 28.95
N PHE A 80 8.70 26.63 29.88
CA PHE A 80 9.66 27.71 29.81
C PHE A 80 10.51 27.65 28.53
N MET A 81 11.02 26.45 28.21
CA MET A 81 11.82 26.22 27.00
C MET A 81 10.99 26.43 25.72
N MET A 82 9.73 25.99 25.70
CA MET A 82 8.82 26.19 24.58
C MET A 82 8.41 27.66 24.40
N GLN A 83 8.28 28.44 25.48
CA GLN A 83 7.99 29.87 25.39
C GLN A 83 9.22 30.68 24.94
N ARG A 84 10.41 30.31 25.42
CA ARG A 84 11.66 30.99 25.11
C ARG A 84 12.13 30.69 23.68
N ASN A 85 12.18 29.40 23.34
CA ASN A 85 12.74 28.86 22.11
C ASN A 85 11.68 28.12 21.29
N GLY A 86 10.48 28.70 21.18
CA GLY A 86 9.32 28.06 20.54
C GLY A 86 9.55 27.63 19.10
N VAL A 87 10.40 28.32 18.34
CA VAL A 87 10.77 27.92 16.97
C VAL A 87 11.53 26.60 16.97
N VAL A 88 12.57 26.49 17.80
CA VAL A 88 13.35 25.25 17.94
C VAL A 88 12.48 24.11 18.45
N GLY A 89 11.59 24.42 19.41
CA GLY A 89 10.64 23.45 19.96
C GLY A 89 9.65 22.95 18.92
N GLY A 90 9.11 23.86 18.11
CA GLY A 90 8.23 23.53 16.99
C GLY A 90 8.92 22.69 15.92
N VAL A 91 10.17 23.04 15.55
CA VAL A 91 10.97 22.25 14.61
C VAL A 91 11.25 20.85 15.16
N MET A 92 11.63 20.74 16.44
CA MET A 92 11.86 19.44 17.09
C MET A 92 10.61 18.57 17.08
N ALA A 93 9.46 19.13 17.45
CA ALA A 93 8.18 18.42 17.48
C ALA A 93 7.76 17.97 16.08
N LEU A 94 7.88 18.85 15.07
CA LEU A 94 7.59 18.51 13.69
C LEU A 94 8.51 17.38 13.19
N MET A 95 9.82 17.50 13.39
CA MET A 95 10.77 16.46 12.98
C MET A 95 10.53 15.13 13.69
N ALA A 96 10.16 15.16 14.97
CA ALA A 96 9.87 13.94 15.74
C ALA A 96 8.64 13.21 15.20
N VAL A 97 7.54 13.95 14.95
CA VAL A 97 6.31 13.40 14.36
C VAL A 97 6.57 12.86 12.95
N MET A 98 7.33 13.60 12.13
CA MET A 98 7.69 13.15 10.79
C MET A 98 8.58 11.91 10.81
N THR A 99 9.51 11.80 11.76
CA THR A 99 10.34 10.60 11.94
C THR A 99 9.49 9.36 12.19
N VAL A 100 8.51 9.44 13.10
CA VAL A 100 7.62 8.32 13.41
C VAL A 100 6.74 7.98 12.20
N THR A 101 6.11 8.98 11.59
CA THR A 101 5.16 8.77 10.48
C THR A 101 5.86 8.17 9.26
N LEU A 102 6.97 8.76 8.84
CA LEU A 102 7.76 8.25 7.71
C LEU A 102 8.43 6.93 8.05
N GLY A 103 8.86 6.72 9.30
CA GLY A 103 9.47 5.47 9.76
C GLY A 103 8.51 4.28 9.70
N LEU A 104 7.26 4.46 10.13
CA LEU A 104 6.21 3.43 10.01
C LEU A 104 5.90 3.13 8.54
N PHE A 105 5.77 4.17 7.72
CA PHE A 105 5.52 4.03 6.29
C PHE A 105 6.67 3.32 5.56
N PHE A 106 7.92 3.66 5.89
CA PHE A 106 9.11 2.99 5.37
C PHE A 106 9.18 1.52 5.82
N GLY A 107 8.94 1.24 7.10
CA GLY A 107 8.91 -0.12 7.63
C GLY A 107 7.85 -1.00 6.95
N TRP A 108 6.67 -0.44 6.69
CA TRP A 108 5.64 -1.12 5.90
C TRP A 108 6.11 -1.44 4.48
N HIS A 109 6.76 -0.48 3.81
CA HIS A 109 7.29 -0.69 2.47
C HIS A 109 8.42 -1.74 2.43
N VAL A 110 9.30 -1.76 3.43
CA VAL A 110 10.32 -2.80 3.61
C VAL A 110 9.67 -4.18 3.79
N TRP A 111 8.56 -4.26 4.52
CA TRP A 111 7.84 -5.51 4.73
C TRP A 111 7.18 -6.05 3.44
N ILE A 112 6.46 -5.22 2.67
CA ILE A 112 5.85 -5.67 1.40
C ILE A 112 6.92 -6.01 0.35
N ALA A 113 8.00 -5.20 0.28
CA ALA A 113 9.14 -5.43 -0.59
C ALA A 113 9.76 -6.81 -0.33
N SER A 114 9.93 -7.16 0.95
CA SER A 114 10.49 -8.45 1.37
C SER A 114 9.61 -9.64 1.00
N ARG A 115 8.31 -9.43 0.73
CA ARG A 115 7.36 -10.47 0.31
C ARG A 115 7.10 -10.47 -1.20
N GLY A 116 7.81 -9.63 -1.96
CA GLY A 116 7.66 -9.53 -3.41
C GLY A 116 6.28 -9.01 -3.81
N LEU A 117 5.69 -8.13 -3.00
CA LEU A 117 4.37 -7.55 -3.21
C LEU A 117 4.44 -6.03 -3.40
N THR A 118 3.59 -5.50 -4.27
CA THR A 118 3.29 -4.06 -4.31
C THR A 118 2.12 -3.70 -3.37
N THR A 119 1.93 -2.41 -3.12
CA THR A 119 0.78 -1.89 -2.35
C THR A 119 -0.54 -2.27 -3.03
N ASN A 120 -0.62 -2.10 -4.36
CA ASN A 120 -1.78 -2.50 -5.16
C ASN A 120 -2.03 -4.02 -5.09
N GLU A 121 -0.97 -4.83 -5.23
CA GLU A 121 -1.08 -6.28 -5.12
C GLU A 121 -1.55 -6.71 -3.72
N THR A 122 -1.06 -6.06 -2.66
CA THR A 122 -1.47 -6.36 -1.28
C THR A 122 -2.98 -6.19 -1.10
N ALA A 123 -3.56 -5.10 -1.61
CA ALA A 123 -5.00 -4.87 -1.56
C ALA A 123 -5.80 -5.94 -2.35
N LYS A 124 -5.28 -6.37 -3.51
CA LYS A 124 -5.91 -7.44 -4.31
C LYS A 124 -5.83 -8.80 -3.61
N TRP A 125 -4.68 -9.13 -3.03
CA TRP A 125 -4.50 -10.36 -2.26
C TRP A 125 -5.39 -10.40 -1.01
N ASP A 126 -5.71 -9.25 -0.40
CA ASP A 126 -6.68 -9.17 0.68
C ASP A 126 -8.09 -9.55 0.21
N GLN A 127 -8.50 -9.06 -0.96
CA GLN A 127 -9.79 -9.40 -1.55
C GLN A 127 -9.87 -10.89 -1.91
N VAL A 128 -8.84 -11.43 -2.56
CA VAL A 128 -8.75 -12.87 -2.90
C VAL A 128 -8.83 -13.73 -1.65
N ARG A 129 -8.12 -13.36 -0.57
CA ARG A 129 -8.19 -14.09 0.71
C ARG A 129 -9.58 -14.06 1.34
N LYS A 130 -10.25 -12.92 1.31
CA LYS A 130 -11.62 -12.77 1.83
C LYS A 130 -12.60 -13.61 1.02
N PHE A 131 -12.50 -13.57 -0.31
CA PHE A 131 -13.30 -14.38 -1.22
C PHE A 131 -13.08 -15.88 -0.98
N HIS A 132 -11.82 -16.34 -0.99
CA HIS A 132 -11.48 -17.75 -0.77
C HIS A 132 -11.97 -18.25 0.58
N LYS A 133 -11.79 -17.47 1.66
CA LYS A 133 -12.33 -17.82 2.99
C LYS A 133 -13.86 -17.93 3.01
N LYS A 134 -14.57 -17.10 2.24
CA LYS A 134 -16.03 -17.15 2.13
C LYS A 134 -16.47 -18.39 1.37
N GLU A 135 -15.86 -18.67 0.22
CA GLU A 135 -16.20 -19.82 -0.59
C GLU A 135 -15.84 -21.14 0.09
N MET A 136 -14.70 -21.22 0.79
CA MET A 136 -14.34 -22.39 1.61
C MET A 136 -15.41 -22.70 2.66
N LYS A 137 -15.94 -21.68 3.34
CA LYS A 137 -17.03 -21.88 4.32
C LYS A 137 -18.32 -22.39 3.65
N ARG A 138 -18.69 -21.82 2.50
CA ARG A 138 -19.86 -22.29 1.73
C ARG A 138 -19.69 -23.74 1.30
N TYR A 139 -18.49 -24.12 0.85
CA TYR A 139 -18.14 -25.49 0.48
C TYR A 139 -18.20 -26.44 1.68
N GLU A 140 -17.65 -26.05 2.83
CA GLU A 140 -17.73 -26.84 4.07
C GLU A 140 -19.18 -27.03 4.57
N GLU A 141 -20.03 -26.02 4.44
CA GLU A 141 -21.46 -26.11 4.77
C GLU A 141 -22.21 -27.00 3.78
N ALA A 142 -21.93 -26.90 2.48
CA ALA A 142 -22.48 -27.78 1.46
C ALA A 142 -22.05 -29.24 1.63
N LEU A 143 -20.79 -29.48 2.05
CA LEU A 143 -20.28 -30.80 2.42
C LEU A 143 -21.08 -31.40 3.59
N LYS A 144 -21.34 -30.61 4.63
CA LYS A 144 -22.14 -31.05 5.79
C LYS A 144 -23.59 -31.33 5.42
N ASN A 145 -24.15 -30.57 4.49
CA ASN A 145 -25.54 -30.68 4.05
C ASN A 145 -25.74 -31.73 2.93
N GLY A 146 -24.65 -32.34 2.41
CA GLY A 146 -24.72 -33.37 1.37
C GLY A 146 -25.04 -32.86 -0.04
N THR A 147 -24.88 -31.56 -0.31
CA THR A 147 -25.26 -30.89 -1.59
C THR A 147 -24.09 -30.68 -2.57
N VAL A 148 -22.94 -31.31 -2.36
CA VAL A 148 -21.75 -31.09 -3.21
C VAL A 148 -21.81 -31.93 -4.48
N ALA A 149 -21.74 -31.28 -5.65
CA ALA A 149 -21.68 -31.94 -6.94
C ALA A 149 -20.30 -32.56 -7.18
N ALA A 150 -20.19 -33.87 -7.06
CA ALA A 150 -19.05 -34.64 -7.54
C ALA A 150 -19.08 -34.74 -9.07
N ARG A 151 -18.54 -33.74 -9.78
CA ARG A 151 -18.13 -33.89 -11.20
C ARG A 151 -16.79 -33.21 -11.44
N HIS A 152 -15.74 -33.99 -11.23
CA HIS A 152 -14.34 -33.59 -11.30
C HIS A 152 -13.80 -33.44 -12.75
N GLU A 153 -14.66 -33.38 -13.78
CA GLU A 153 -14.23 -33.56 -15.17
C GLU A 153 -14.58 -32.41 -16.14
N GLU A 154 -15.62 -31.60 -15.87
CA GLU A 154 -16.04 -30.53 -16.81
C GLU A 154 -15.57 -29.11 -16.44
N ALA A 155 -15.31 -28.80 -15.17
CA ALA A 155 -14.96 -27.44 -14.72
C ALA A 155 -13.58 -26.96 -15.22
N SER A 156 -12.66 -27.88 -15.54
CA SER A 156 -11.36 -27.59 -16.14
C SER A 156 -11.47 -26.89 -17.51
N LYS A 157 -12.55 -27.16 -18.27
CA LYS A 157 -12.77 -26.56 -19.60
C LYS A 157 -13.38 -25.16 -19.54
N LEU A 158 -14.16 -24.83 -18.50
CA LEU A 158 -14.85 -23.54 -18.42
C LEU A 158 -13.97 -22.40 -17.87
N LEU A 159 -12.94 -22.73 -17.08
CA LEU A 159 -12.03 -21.75 -16.48
C LEU A 159 -11.07 -21.07 -17.47
N VAL A 160 -11.03 -21.52 -18.73
CA VAL A 160 -10.07 -21.01 -19.74
C VAL A 160 -10.70 -20.02 -20.73
N THR A 161 -12.04 -19.99 -20.88
CA THR A 161 -12.62 -19.36 -22.09
C THR A 161 -13.16 -17.95 -21.98
N ASP A 162 -13.37 -17.35 -20.80
CA ASP A 162 -13.81 -15.95 -20.74
C ASP A 162 -13.36 -15.23 -19.46
N ILE A 163 -12.05 -14.92 -19.37
CA ILE A 163 -11.62 -13.75 -18.61
C ILE A 163 -11.66 -12.59 -19.58
N THR A 164 -12.78 -11.87 -19.62
CA THR A 164 -12.75 -10.51 -20.16
C THR A 164 -11.89 -9.70 -19.21
N ASP A 165 -10.84 -9.04 -19.73
CA ASP A 165 -10.04 -8.06 -19.00
C ASP A 165 -10.98 -6.94 -18.53
N GLY A 166 -11.61 -7.13 -17.38
CA GLY A 166 -12.33 -6.10 -16.66
C GLY A 166 -11.29 -5.06 -16.26
N ASP A 167 -11.46 -3.83 -16.75
CA ASP A 167 -10.56 -2.72 -16.50
C ASP A 167 -10.54 -2.45 -14.98
N VAL A 168 -9.51 -2.96 -14.29
CA VAL A 168 -9.33 -2.79 -12.85
C VAL A 168 -8.81 -1.38 -12.65
N THR A 169 -9.71 -0.44 -12.37
CA THR A 169 -9.36 0.96 -12.18
C THR A 169 -8.28 1.11 -11.10
N CYS A 170 -7.15 1.69 -11.50
CA CYS A 170 -5.95 1.85 -10.68
C CYS A 170 -5.99 3.17 -9.88
N THR A 171 -7.05 3.42 -9.13
CA THR A 171 -7.10 4.55 -8.20
C THR A 171 -7.06 4.03 -6.77
N GLY A 172 -5.97 4.35 -6.07
CA GLY A 172 -5.89 4.20 -4.61
C GLY A 172 -7.09 4.87 -3.95
N GLY A 173 -7.55 4.28 -2.84
CA GLY A 173 -8.89 4.46 -2.30
C GLY A 173 -9.39 5.90 -2.25
N SER A 174 -10.50 6.14 -2.95
CA SER A 174 -11.43 7.21 -2.63
C SER A 174 -12.60 6.61 -1.86
N ALA A 175 -13.05 7.32 -0.83
CA ALA A 175 -14.24 6.99 -0.05
C ALA A 175 -15.45 6.80 -0.99
N PRO A 176 -16.40 5.90 -0.65
CA PRO A 176 -17.53 5.60 -1.53
C PRO A 176 -18.41 6.84 -1.68
N THR A 177 -18.42 7.44 -2.86
CA THR A 177 -19.46 8.38 -3.26
C THR A 177 -20.67 7.60 -3.72
N ALA A 178 -21.86 8.07 -3.34
CA ALA A 178 -23.13 7.34 -3.37
C ALA A 178 -23.70 7.00 -4.76
N ASP A 179 -22.90 7.05 -5.83
CA ASP A 179 -23.38 6.90 -7.23
C ASP A 179 -22.81 5.69 -7.99
N ASP A 180 -21.94 4.87 -7.39
CA ASP A 180 -21.37 3.66 -8.04
C ASP A 180 -22.30 2.43 -7.99
N THR A 181 -23.63 2.62 -7.98
CA THR A 181 -24.61 1.51 -7.86
C THR A 181 -25.01 0.90 -9.21
N LYS A 182 -24.29 1.17 -10.31
CA LYS A 182 -24.63 0.60 -11.62
C LYS A 182 -23.41 0.15 -12.42
N SER A 183 -22.74 -0.89 -11.93
CA SER A 183 -22.00 -1.78 -12.83
C SER A 183 -22.21 -3.24 -12.41
N GLY A 184 -22.88 -3.99 -13.28
CA GLY A 184 -22.97 -5.44 -13.21
C GLY A 184 -24.07 -6.02 -12.32
N GLU A 185 -25.34 -5.79 -12.65
CA GLU A 185 -26.35 -6.83 -12.44
C GLU A 185 -26.00 -8.01 -13.36
N ALA A 186 -25.04 -8.82 -12.94
CA ALA A 186 -24.88 -10.18 -13.43
C ALA A 186 -26.10 -10.96 -12.91
N ASN A 187 -27.02 -11.20 -13.83
CA ASN A 187 -28.10 -12.18 -13.82
C ASN A 187 -28.20 -12.99 -12.51
N LYS A 188 -28.96 -12.45 -11.57
CA LYS A 188 -29.22 -13.07 -10.28
C LYS A 188 -30.43 -14.00 -10.43
N ASP A 189 -30.30 -15.04 -11.25
CA ASP A 189 -31.28 -16.12 -11.34
C ASP A 189 -30.66 -17.35 -12.01
N THR A 190 -30.72 -18.49 -11.31
CA THR A 190 -30.54 -19.90 -11.75
C THR A 190 -29.20 -20.65 -11.60
N ASP A 191 -28.12 -20.12 -11.00
CA ASP A 191 -26.92 -20.93 -10.65
C ASP A 191 -26.68 -21.06 -9.12
N ASP A 192 -27.73 -20.90 -8.33
CA ASP A 192 -27.64 -20.76 -6.86
C ASP A 192 -27.60 -22.09 -6.07
N GLN A 193 -27.37 -23.25 -6.72
CA GLN A 193 -27.42 -24.54 -6.01
C GLN A 193 -26.18 -25.44 -6.13
N VAL A 194 -25.24 -25.15 -7.03
CA VAL A 194 -24.05 -25.99 -7.17
C VAL A 194 -22.86 -25.31 -6.52
N VAL A 195 -22.51 -25.77 -5.32
CA VAL A 195 -21.32 -25.31 -4.60
C VAL A 195 -20.11 -26.12 -5.07
N TYR A 196 -19.20 -25.45 -5.79
CA TYR A 196 -17.95 -26.03 -6.28
C TYR A 196 -16.83 -25.93 -5.23
N ASP A 197 -15.84 -26.82 -5.31
CA ASP A 197 -14.62 -26.72 -4.52
C ASP A 197 -13.78 -25.52 -5.02
N PRO A 198 -13.52 -24.50 -4.17
CA PRO A 198 -12.72 -23.33 -4.56
C PRO A 198 -11.23 -23.65 -4.77
N GLY A 199 -10.76 -24.85 -4.44
CA GLY A 199 -9.39 -25.30 -4.66
C GLY A 199 -8.36 -24.65 -3.72
N PRO A 200 -7.05 -24.95 -3.91
CA PRO A 200 -5.99 -24.39 -3.08
C PRO A 200 -5.78 -22.90 -3.35
N MET A 201 -5.39 -22.16 -2.31
CA MET A 201 -5.10 -20.73 -2.44
C MET A 201 -3.97 -20.48 -3.46
N PRO A 202 -4.13 -19.53 -4.40
CA PRO A 202 -3.10 -19.25 -5.39
C PRO A 202 -1.80 -18.77 -4.73
N LYS A 203 -0.67 -19.25 -5.23
CA LYS A 203 0.67 -18.88 -4.75
C LYS A 203 1.11 -17.56 -5.38
N ASN A 204 1.74 -16.68 -4.60
CA ASN A 204 2.35 -15.47 -5.14
C ASN A 204 3.64 -15.81 -5.90
N ILE A 205 3.56 -15.82 -7.23
CA ILE A 205 4.69 -16.09 -8.14
C ILE A 205 5.81 -15.04 -8.06
N TYR A 206 5.53 -13.84 -7.53
CA TYR A 206 6.52 -12.77 -7.41
C TYR A 206 7.31 -12.82 -6.10
N ASN A 207 6.93 -13.69 -5.16
CA ASN A 207 7.69 -13.88 -3.93
C ASN A 207 8.79 -14.92 -4.17
N LEU A 208 9.99 -14.46 -4.48
CA LEU A 208 11.15 -15.31 -4.80
C LEU A 208 12.03 -15.62 -3.57
N GLY A 209 11.71 -15.06 -2.41
CA GLY A 209 12.55 -15.08 -1.22
C GLY A 209 13.08 -13.69 -0.88
N PHE A 210 13.51 -13.50 0.37
CA PHE A 210 13.93 -12.18 0.85
C PHE A 210 15.01 -11.56 -0.05
N VAL A 211 16.10 -12.29 -0.30
CA VAL A 211 17.26 -11.79 -1.04
C VAL A 211 16.90 -11.52 -2.51
N GLU A 212 16.17 -12.43 -3.12
CA GLU A 212 15.77 -12.37 -4.53
C GLU A 212 14.78 -11.23 -4.77
N ASN A 213 13.84 -11.01 -3.85
CA ASN A 213 12.91 -9.89 -3.91
C ASN A 213 13.65 -8.55 -3.84
N TRP A 214 14.62 -8.42 -2.92
CA TRP A 214 15.45 -7.22 -2.82
C TRP A 214 16.34 -7.03 -4.05
N LYS A 215 16.89 -8.11 -4.61
CA LYS A 215 17.67 -8.06 -5.86
C LYS A 215 16.81 -7.56 -7.03
N ASP A 216 15.57 -8.02 -7.14
CA ASP A 216 14.62 -7.56 -8.16
C ASP A 216 14.25 -6.07 -8.00
N ILE A 217 14.22 -5.54 -6.77
CA ILE A 217 13.96 -4.11 -6.52
C ILE A 217 15.17 -3.26 -6.91
N ILE A 218 16.37 -3.65 -6.49
CA ILE A 218 17.60 -2.89 -6.77
C ILE A 218 17.96 -2.99 -8.26
N TRP A 219 17.75 -4.16 -8.88
CA TRP A 219 17.93 -4.42 -10.31
C TRP A 219 16.63 -4.90 -10.96
N PRO A 220 15.77 -3.94 -11.37
CA PRO A 220 14.50 -4.21 -12.03
C PRO A 220 14.63 -5.14 -13.24
N ARG A 221 13.61 -5.96 -13.48
CA ARG A 221 13.61 -6.93 -14.59
C ARG A 221 13.58 -6.22 -15.94
N SER A 222 12.87 -5.10 -16.03
CA SER A 222 12.77 -4.28 -17.26
C SER A 222 14.13 -3.78 -17.75
N LEU A 223 15.09 -3.55 -16.86
CA LEU A 223 16.41 -3.01 -17.17
C LEU A 223 17.46 -4.09 -17.46
N ARG A 224 17.09 -5.38 -17.42
CA ARG A 224 18.01 -6.46 -17.78
C ARG A 224 18.28 -6.45 -19.29
N PRO A 225 19.51 -6.76 -19.76
CA PRO A 225 19.84 -6.76 -21.19
C PRO A 225 18.85 -7.58 -22.03
N GLU A 226 18.47 -8.76 -21.55
CA GLU A 226 17.49 -9.64 -22.21
C GLU A 226 16.09 -9.02 -22.33
N ALA A 227 15.66 -8.23 -21.34
CA ALA A 227 14.36 -7.56 -21.36
C ALA A 227 14.39 -6.37 -22.34
N LEU A 228 15.48 -5.61 -22.34
CA LEU A 228 15.69 -4.51 -23.28
C LEU A 228 15.79 -5.01 -24.72
N GLU A 229 16.46 -6.14 -24.94
CA GLU A 229 16.54 -6.77 -26.26
C GLU A 229 15.16 -7.23 -26.73
N ARG A 230 14.40 -7.94 -25.89
CA ARG A 230 13.00 -8.30 -26.20
C ARG A 230 12.15 -7.08 -26.53
N TYR A 231 12.28 -6.00 -25.76
CA TYR A 231 11.53 -4.77 -26.02
C TYR A 231 11.89 -4.16 -27.37
N ARG A 232 13.17 -4.16 -27.76
CA ARG A 232 13.63 -3.67 -29.07
C ARG A 232 13.14 -4.52 -30.24
N THR A 233 13.09 -5.84 -30.07
CA THR A 233 12.71 -6.77 -31.15
C THR A 233 11.21 -6.99 -31.28
N THR A 234 10.43 -6.69 -30.24
CA THR A 234 8.98 -6.91 -30.25
C THR A 234 8.29 -5.79 -31.03
N PRO A 235 7.52 -6.10 -32.09
CA PRO A 235 6.78 -5.08 -32.80
C PRO A 235 5.74 -4.43 -31.88
N PRO A 236 5.39 -3.14 -32.08
CA PRO A 236 4.36 -2.48 -31.30
C PRO A 236 3.07 -3.29 -31.30
N TYR A 237 2.42 -3.39 -30.14
CA TYR A 237 1.11 -4.03 -30.06
C TYR A 237 0.11 -3.30 -30.97
N VAL A 238 -0.37 -3.99 -32.00
CA VAL A 238 -1.45 -3.51 -32.85
C VAL A 238 -2.75 -4.12 -32.31
N PRO A 239 -3.65 -3.33 -31.70
CA PRO A 239 -4.91 -3.86 -31.20
C PRO A 239 -5.70 -4.45 -32.36
N LYS A 240 -6.13 -5.71 -32.20
CA LYS A 240 -7.06 -6.32 -33.16
C LYS A 240 -8.35 -5.50 -33.15
N PRO A 241 -8.90 -5.09 -34.31
CA PRO A 241 -10.18 -4.40 -34.35
C PRO A 241 -11.23 -5.26 -33.66
N ARG A 242 -11.89 -4.70 -32.65
CA ARG A 242 -12.99 -5.37 -31.94
C ARG A 242 -14.06 -5.71 -32.98
N ALA A 243 -14.36 -7.00 -33.13
CA ALA A 243 -15.39 -7.43 -34.08
C ALA A 243 -16.71 -6.72 -33.75
N SER A 244 -17.19 -5.88 -34.66
CA SER A 244 -18.48 -5.22 -34.51
C SER A 244 -19.55 -6.30 -34.37
N PRO A 245 -20.46 -6.23 -33.37
CA PRO A 245 -21.56 -7.17 -33.29
C PRO A 245 -22.37 -7.08 -34.60
N LYS A 246 -22.56 -8.22 -35.27
CA LYS A 246 -23.39 -8.30 -36.47
C LYS A 246 -24.79 -7.83 -36.06
N ARG A 247 -25.18 -6.65 -36.55
CA ARG A 247 -26.54 -6.13 -36.37
C ARG A 247 -27.45 -7.02 -37.21
N GLU A 248 -28.09 -8.01 -36.57
CA GLU A 248 -29.17 -8.78 -37.20
C GLU A 248 -30.28 -7.80 -37.57
N THR A 249 -30.38 -7.50 -38.86
CA THR A 249 -31.51 -6.76 -39.40
C THR A 249 -32.71 -7.71 -39.39
N ASN A 250 -33.55 -7.62 -38.36
CA ASN A 250 -34.90 -8.17 -38.40
C ASN A 250 -35.64 -7.54 -39.58
N LYS A 251 -35.79 -8.30 -40.67
CA LYS A 251 -36.73 -7.97 -41.74
C LYS A 251 -38.13 -8.29 -41.23
N THR A 252 -38.83 -7.29 -40.74
CA THR A 252 -40.29 -7.32 -40.61
C THR A 252 -40.89 -7.44 -42.00
N LYS A 253 -41.69 -8.49 -42.22
CA LYS A 253 -42.69 -8.60 -43.28
C LYS A 253 -44.06 -8.39 -42.64
#